data_AF-A0A0S8FU83-F1
#
_entry.id   AF-A0A0S8FU83-F1
#
_cell.length_a   1.000
_cell.length_b   1.000
_cell.length_c   1.000
_cell.angle_alpha   90.00
_cell.angle_beta   90.00
_cell.angle_gamma   90.00
#
_symmetry.space_group_name_H-M   'P 1'
#
loop_
_entity.id
_entity.type
_entity.pdbx_description
1 polymer ?
#
loop_
_entity_poly.entity_id
_entity_poly.type
_entity_poly.pdbx_seq_one_letter_code
_entity_poly.pdbx_strand_id
1 'polypeptide(L)'
;MCSQYKWSSIFLVWILSVTIPSAGCLDNFLTQQNTGSLALPYKGVVSTDANVAAFFVVNEGDGTGIGGITYSDTAHPYGVRGIAFSTEDVENYGGIFSAHGKKGVGVAGVAENYEGRESYGGFFVSKSTHGIGVYGLALNSNPGSSNHGGYFESRSPSGTGVYGSSPDTSDALNFGGFFMA
;
A
#
# COMPACT_ATOMS: atom_id res chain seq x y z
N MET A 1 -42.91 -12.61 -16.59
CA MET A 1 -43.19 -11.72 -15.44
C MET A 1 -42.74 -12.45 -14.18
N CYS A 2 -41.62 -12.03 -13.59
CA CYS A 2 -41.12 -12.61 -12.33
C CYS A 2 -41.97 -12.07 -11.16
N SER A 3 -42.60 -12.97 -10.42
CA SER A 3 -43.37 -12.63 -9.22
C SER A 3 -42.40 -12.25 -8.08
N GLN A 4 -42.60 -11.08 -7.48
CA GLN A 4 -41.82 -10.66 -6.31
C GLN A 4 -42.32 -11.40 -5.05
N TYR A 5 -41.45 -12.16 -4.41
CA TYR A 5 -41.73 -12.73 -3.10
C TYR A 5 -41.34 -11.74 -1.98
N LYS A 6 -42.31 -11.44 -1.11
CA LYS A 6 -42.11 -10.73 0.15
C LYS A 6 -41.42 -11.66 1.15
N TRP A 7 -40.29 -11.21 1.71
CA TRP A 7 -39.64 -11.88 2.84
C TRP A 7 -40.21 -11.32 4.15
N SER A 8 -40.79 -12.18 4.99
CA SER A 8 -41.09 -11.85 6.40
C SER A 8 -39.96 -12.38 7.28
N SER A 9 -39.36 -11.51 8.07
CA SER A 9 -38.26 -11.80 8.99
C SER A 9 -38.62 -12.90 9.99
N ILE A 10 -37.99 -14.08 9.88
CA ILE A 10 -37.89 -15.06 10.97
C ILE A 10 -36.49 -15.68 10.92
N PHE A 11 -35.75 -15.48 12.01
CA PHE A 11 -34.51 -16.19 12.32
C PHE A 11 -34.85 -17.64 12.66
N LEU A 12 -34.43 -18.59 11.84
CA LEU A 12 -34.12 -19.96 12.28
C LEU A 12 -33.18 -20.60 11.25
N VAL A 13 -31.99 -21.00 11.69
CA VAL A 13 -31.01 -21.73 10.88
C VAL A 13 -31.55 -23.14 10.64
N TRP A 14 -32.07 -23.37 9.44
CA TRP A 14 -32.07 -24.68 8.80
C TRP A 14 -31.37 -24.51 7.46
N ILE A 15 -30.42 -25.39 7.16
CA ILE A 15 -29.83 -25.51 5.82
C ILE A 15 -30.96 -25.97 4.90
N LEU A 16 -31.70 -25.01 4.35
CA LEU A 16 -32.66 -25.22 3.28
C LEU A 16 -31.83 -25.30 2.00
N SER A 17 -31.85 -26.46 1.34
CA SER A 17 -31.31 -26.61 0.00
C SER A 17 -32.01 -25.60 -0.92
N VAL A 18 -31.34 -24.50 -1.24
CA VAL A 18 -31.85 -23.52 -2.20
C VAL A 18 -31.65 -24.10 -3.59
N THR A 19 -32.74 -24.54 -4.21
CA THR A 19 -32.78 -24.84 -5.64
C THR A 19 -32.69 -23.52 -6.39
N ILE A 20 -31.54 -23.23 -6.99
CA ILE A 20 -31.31 -22.02 -7.79
C ILE A 20 -32.08 -22.19 -9.12
N PRO A 21 -33.01 -21.27 -9.48
CA PRO A 21 -33.68 -21.32 -10.77
C PRO A 21 -32.68 -21.05 -11.91
N SER A 22 -33.02 -21.52 -13.10
CA SER A 22 -32.19 -21.55 -14.31
C SER A 22 -31.37 -20.28 -14.57
N ALA A 23 -30.21 -20.49 -15.21
CA ALA A 23 -29.12 -19.54 -15.44
C ALA A 23 -29.51 -18.11 -15.86
N GLY A 24 -30.68 -17.89 -16.46
CA GLY A 24 -31.17 -16.56 -16.83
C GLY A 24 -31.56 -15.63 -15.66
N CYS A 25 -31.69 -16.13 -14.43
CA CYS A 25 -31.93 -15.29 -13.24
C CYS A 25 -30.66 -14.99 -12.42
N LEU A 26 -29.53 -15.63 -12.71
CA LEU A 26 -28.29 -15.45 -11.94
C LEU A 26 -27.61 -14.11 -12.26
N ASP A 27 -27.75 -13.65 -13.51
CA ASP A 27 -27.15 -12.38 -13.96
C ASP A 27 -27.73 -11.16 -13.23
N ASN A 28 -28.97 -11.24 -12.73
CA ASN A 28 -29.60 -10.13 -11.99
C ASN A 28 -29.31 -10.14 -10.48
N PHE A 29 -28.83 -11.25 -9.91
CA PHE A 29 -28.48 -11.30 -8.49
C PHE A 29 -27.05 -10.78 -8.24
N LEU A 30 -26.15 -10.96 -9.22
CA LEU A 30 -24.77 -10.46 -9.14
C LEU A 30 -24.60 -9.03 -9.66
N THR A 31 -25.54 -8.52 -10.46
CA THR A 31 -25.51 -7.11 -10.92
C THR A 31 -26.24 -6.15 -9.98
N GLN A 32 -26.89 -6.65 -8.93
CA GLN A 32 -27.77 -5.85 -8.08
C GLN A 32 -27.47 -5.94 -6.57
N GLN A 33 -26.20 -5.82 -6.15
CA GLN A 33 -25.85 -5.37 -4.78
C GLN A 33 -24.50 -4.61 -4.73
N ASN A 34 -24.45 -3.43 -5.35
CA ASN A 34 -23.32 -2.48 -5.23
C ASN A 34 -23.22 -1.79 -3.84
N THR A 35 -23.68 -2.43 -2.77
CA THR A 35 -23.63 -1.92 -1.39
C THR A 35 -23.38 -2.99 -0.33
N GLY A 36 -23.20 -4.26 -0.71
CA GLY A 36 -22.92 -5.33 0.25
C GLY A 36 -21.51 -5.20 0.83
N SER A 37 -21.38 -5.07 2.15
CA SER A 37 -20.09 -5.20 2.82
C SER A 37 -19.76 -6.68 3.02
N LEU A 38 -18.61 -7.11 2.53
CA LEU A 38 -18.09 -8.46 2.78
C LEU A 38 -17.18 -8.41 4.02
N ALA A 39 -17.68 -8.89 5.15
CA ALA A 39 -16.87 -9.10 6.34
C ALA A 39 -16.28 -10.51 6.30
N LEU A 40 -14.96 -10.62 6.09
CA LEU A 40 -14.23 -11.89 6.16
C LEU A 40 -13.46 -11.97 7.49
N PRO A 41 -14.01 -12.56 8.55
CA PRO A 41 -13.20 -12.94 9.71
C PRO A 41 -12.27 -14.08 9.27
N TYR A 42 -11.06 -13.75 8.84
CA TYR A 42 -10.05 -14.74 8.48
C TYR A 42 -8.91 -14.72 9.50
N LYS A 43 -8.60 -15.91 10.03
CA LYS A 43 -7.42 -16.17 10.85
C LYS A 43 -6.84 -17.50 10.41
N GLY A 44 -5.79 -17.47 9.60
CA GLY A 44 -5.12 -18.66 9.09
C GLY A 44 -3.85 -18.31 8.32
N VAL A 45 -3.20 -19.34 7.78
CA VAL A 45 -2.03 -19.25 6.88
C VAL A 45 -2.51 -19.62 5.49
N VAL A 46 -2.22 -18.81 4.47
CA VAL A 46 -2.88 -18.92 3.15
C VAL A 46 -2.01 -19.59 2.08
N SER A 47 -0.70 -19.81 2.29
CA SER A 47 0.11 -20.56 1.32
C SER A 47 1.43 -21.07 1.90
N THR A 48 1.83 -22.28 1.51
CA THR A 48 3.20 -22.81 1.66
C THR A 48 3.98 -22.78 0.34
N ASP A 49 3.31 -22.46 -0.77
CA ASP A 49 3.92 -22.50 -2.09
C ASP A 49 4.49 -21.13 -2.46
N ALA A 50 5.74 -21.15 -2.92
CA ALA A 50 6.39 -19.97 -3.46
C ALA A 50 5.58 -19.45 -4.66
N ASN A 51 5.18 -18.18 -4.62
CA ASN A 51 4.53 -17.42 -5.69
C ASN A 51 2.99 -17.48 -5.79
N VAL A 52 2.27 -17.96 -4.78
CA VAL A 52 0.79 -17.86 -4.78
C VAL A 52 0.32 -16.70 -3.92
N ALA A 53 -0.44 -15.77 -4.52
CA ALA A 53 -1.09 -14.69 -3.80
C ALA A 53 -2.23 -15.25 -2.94
N ALA A 54 -2.19 -14.93 -1.64
CA ALA A 54 -3.26 -15.26 -0.70
C ALA A 54 -4.59 -14.57 -1.02
N PHE A 55 -4.49 -13.34 -1.53
CA PHE A 55 -5.61 -12.49 -1.91
C PHE A 55 -5.18 -11.66 -3.11
N PHE A 56 -6.02 -11.65 -4.15
CA PHE A 56 -5.78 -10.93 -5.39
C PHE A 56 -7.07 -10.23 -5.83
N VAL A 57 -6.97 -8.93 -6.12
CA VAL A 57 -8.08 -8.11 -6.58
C VAL A 57 -7.66 -7.45 -7.88
N VAL A 58 -8.51 -7.59 -8.90
CA VAL A 58 -8.37 -6.87 -10.16
C VAL A 58 -9.55 -5.93 -10.30
N ASN A 59 -9.27 -4.67 -10.59
CA ASN A 59 -10.29 -3.74 -11.09
C ASN A 59 -10.00 -3.46 -12.57
N GLU A 60 -10.85 -4.00 -13.45
CA GLU A 60 -10.73 -3.82 -14.90
C GLU A 60 -11.50 -2.57 -15.40
N GLY A 61 -12.24 -1.89 -14.52
CA GLY A 61 -12.98 -0.68 -14.83
C GLY A 61 -12.28 0.60 -14.34
N ASP A 62 -12.91 1.73 -14.63
CA ASP A 62 -12.50 3.02 -14.06
C ASP A 62 -12.83 3.04 -12.55
N GLY A 63 -11.86 3.42 -11.71
CA GLY A 63 -12.08 3.67 -10.28
C GLY A 63 -11.06 3.03 -9.34
N THR A 64 -11.42 2.94 -8.07
CA THR A 64 -10.55 2.43 -6.99
C THR A 64 -10.71 0.93 -6.85
N GLY A 65 -9.66 0.14 -7.14
CA GLY A 65 -9.71 -1.31 -6.95
C GLY A 65 -9.75 -1.73 -5.48
N ILE A 66 -8.91 -1.12 -4.64
CA ILE A 66 -8.95 -1.30 -3.17
C ILE A 66 -8.78 0.07 -2.51
N GLY A 67 -9.74 0.44 -1.67
CA GLY A 67 -9.65 1.59 -0.77
C GLY A 67 -9.55 1.12 0.67
N GLY A 68 -8.39 1.30 1.31
CA GLY A 68 -8.19 1.00 2.73
C GLY A 68 -8.18 2.28 3.55
N ILE A 69 -9.18 2.48 4.40
CA ILE A 69 -9.15 3.51 5.45
C ILE A 69 -8.94 2.79 6.77
N THR A 70 -7.84 3.12 7.44
CA THR A 70 -7.50 2.54 8.74
C THR A 70 -7.41 3.68 9.75
N TYR A 71 -8.17 3.58 10.84
CA TYR A 71 -8.19 4.56 11.91
C TYR A 71 -7.93 3.84 13.23
N SER A 72 -7.07 4.42 14.07
CA SER A 72 -6.90 4.01 15.46
C SER A 72 -6.59 5.24 16.30
N ASP A 73 -7.27 5.33 17.44
CA ASP A 73 -7.18 6.39 18.44
C ASP A 73 -6.29 5.99 19.64
N THR A 74 -5.50 4.93 19.47
CA THR A 74 -4.62 4.41 20.53
C THR A 74 -3.26 5.11 20.51
N ALA A 75 -2.45 4.91 21.56
CA ALA A 75 -1.13 5.53 21.67
C ALA A 75 -0.12 5.07 20.61
N HIS A 76 -0.34 3.91 19.96
CA HIS A 76 0.57 3.35 18.95
C HIS A 76 -0.23 2.72 17.78
N PRO A 77 -0.90 3.55 16.97
CA PRO A 77 -1.75 3.05 15.90
C PRO A 77 -0.91 2.57 14.72
N TYR A 78 -1.25 1.40 14.17
CA TYR A 78 -0.76 0.95 12.87
C TYR A 78 -1.97 0.74 11.96
N GLY A 79 -1.97 1.43 10.82
CA GLY A 79 -3.02 1.26 9.82
C GLY A 79 -2.82 -0.01 9.01
N VAL A 80 -1.77 -0.01 8.19
CA VAL A 80 -1.35 -1.15 7.38
C VAL A 80 0.12 -1.44 7.69
N ARG A 81 0.44 -2.71 7.97
CA ARG A 81 1.81 -3.15 8.24
C ARG A 81 2.17 -4.34 7.36
N GLY A 82 3.07 -4.12 6.39
CA GLY A 82 3.73 -5.17 5.63
C GLY A 82 5.01 -5.60 6.32
N ILE A 83 5.17 -6.91 6.57
CA ILE A 83 6.41 -7.50 7.07
C ILE A 83 6.77 -8.60 6.11
N ALA A 84 7.99 -8.56 5.58
CA ALA A 84 8.57 -9.69 4.90
C ALA A 84 9.83 -10.12 5.66
N PHE A 85 9.96 -11.41 5.90
CA PHE A 85 11.08 -12.00 6.64
C PHE A 85 11.54 -13.26 5.90
N SER A 86 12.84 -13.34 5.65
CA SER A 86 13.49 -14.52 5.10
C SER A 86 14.79 -14.75 5.87
N THR A 87 15.12 -16.01 6.14
CA THR A 87 16.42 -16.43 6.69
C THR A 87 17.44 -16.74 5.59
N GLU A 88 16.98 -16.85 4.35
CA GLU A 88 17.78 -17.22 3.20
C GLU A 88 18.35 -15.97 2.50
N ASP A 89 19.42 -16.18 1.73
CA ASP A 89 20.03 -15.14 0.87
C ASP A 89 19.18 -14.93 -0.40
N VAL A 90 18.03 -14.29 -0.23
CA VAL A 90 17.04 -14.03 -1.27
C VAL A 90 16.55 -12.59 -1.22
N GLU A 91 16.13 -12.08 -2.38
CA GLU A 91 15.42 -10.81 -2.45
C GLU A 91 14.09 -10.93 -1.70
N ASN A 92 13.80 -9.95 -0.84
CA ASN A 92 12.64 -9.97 0.02
C ASN A 92 12.01 -8.58 0.11
N TYR A 93 10.72 -8.48 -0.20
CA TYR A 93 10.00 -7.21 -0.29
C TYR A 93 8.84 -7.17 0.70
N GLY A 94 8.86 -6.19 1.62
CA GLY A 94 7.72 -5.91 2.52
C GLY A 94 6.50 -5.30 1.81
N GLY A 95 6.71 -4.73 0.63
CA GLY A 95 5.70 -4.16 -0.25
C GLY A 95 6.35 -3.60 -1.53
N ILE A 96 5.64 -3.69 -2.65
CA ILE A 96 6.04 -3.10 -3.93
C ILE A 96 4.87 -2.24 -4.40
N PHE A 97 5.17 -0.98 -4.73
CA PHE A 97 4.18 -0.02 -5.21
C PHE A 97 4.62 0.48 -6.58
N SER A 98 3.81 0.25 -7.60
CA SER A 98 4.04 0.75 -8.96
C SER A 98 2.81 1.51 -9.44
N ALA A 99 3.04 2.66 -10.07
CA ALA A 99 2.00 3.45 -10.71
C ALA A 99 2.40 3.73 -12.15
N HIS A 100 1.58 3.26 -13.09
CA HIS A 100 1.76 3.52 -14.51
C HIS A 100 0.76 4.59 -14.97
N GLY A 101 1.26 5.61 -15.66
CA GLY A 101 0.41 6.67 -16.22
C GLY A 101 1.17 7.98 -16.41
N LYS A 102 0.62 8.90 -17.21
CA LYS A 102 1.24 10.20 -17.51
C LYS A 102 1.51 11.07 -16.27
N LYS A 103 0.82 10.78 -15.16
CA LYS A 103 0.93 11.47 -13.86
C LYS A 103 0.87 10.46 -12.70
N GLY A 104 1.50 9.30 -12.85
CA GLY A 104 1.50 8.25 -11.82
C GLY A 104 2.21 8.70 -10.55
N VAL A 105 1.61 8.40 -9.39
CA VAL A 105 2.24 8.54 -8.07
C VAL A 105 2.20 7.17 -7.42
N GLY A 106 3.37 6.55 -7.21
CA GLY A 106 3.48 5.20 -6.64
C GLY A 106 3.18 5.19 -5.14
N VAL A 107 3.82 6.10 -4.39
CA VAL A 107 3.65 6.25 -2.93
C VAL A 107 3.63 7.74 -2.61
N ALA A 108 2.63 8.16 -1.82
CA ALA A 108 2.54 9.50 -1.27
C ALA A 108 2.44 9.41 0.26
N GLY A 109 3.42 9.96 0.95
CA GLY A 109 3.45 10.04 2.40
C GLY A 109 3.09 11.44 2.85
N VAL A 110 1.96 11.59 3.55
CA VAL A 110 1.54 12.86 4.15
C VAL A 110 1.44 12.64 5.66
N ALA A 111 2.10 13.49 6.43
CA ALA A 111 2.04 13.47 7.88
C ALA A 111 1.80 14.89 8.38
N GLU A 112 0.69 15.10 9.08
CA GLU A 112 0.33 16.37 9.68
C GLU A 112 0.48 16.27 11.20
N ASN A 113 0.96 17.35 11.83
CA ASN A 113 0.98 17.46 13.28
C ASN A 113 0.35 18.80 13.68
N TYR A 114 -0.62 18.76 14.59
CA TYR A 114 -1.31 19.96 15.07
C TYR A 114 -0.69 20.53 16.36
N GLU A 115 0.23 19.82 17.01
CA GLU A 115 0.84 20.20 18.30
C GLU A 115 2.34 20.56 18.21
N GLY A 116 2.87 20.75 16.99
CA GLY A 116 4.27 21.14 16.79
C GLY A 116 5.29 20.04 17.10
N ARG A 117 4.87 18.78 17.16
CA ARG A 117 5.79 17.63 17.26
C ARG A 117 6.29 17.22 15.89
N GLU A 118 7.35 16.41 15.86
CA GLU A 118 7.91 15.85 14.64
C GLU A 118 6.88 14.97 13.91
N SER A 119 6.81 15.12 12.59
CA SER A 119 6.01 14.28 11.71
C SER A 119 6.84 13.87 10.50
N TYR A 120 6.73 12.60 10.11
CA TYR A 120 7.48 12.01 9.01
C TYR A 120 6.51 11.49 7.95
N GLY A 121 6.54 12.06 6.73
CA GLY A 121 5.79 11.51 5.59
C GLY A 121 6.33 10.15 5.14
N GLY A 122 7.62 9.89 5.38
CA GLY A 122 8.26 8.59 5.21
C GLY A 122 9.49 8.48 6.11
N PHE A 123 9.75 7.28 6.62
CA PHE A 123 10.89 6.97 7.48
C PHE A 123 11.54 5.67 7.01
N PHE A 124 12.78 5.77 6.56
CA PHE A 124 13.51 4.67 5.93
C PHE A 124 14.81 4.40 6.68
N VAL A 125 15.01 3.16 7.12
CA VAL A 125 16.20 2.75 7.89
C VAL A 125 16.75 1.46 7.29
N SER A 126 18.05 1.45 7.04
CA SER A 126 18.80 0.23 6.70
C SER A 126 19.83 -0.05 7.79
N LYS A 127 19.84 -1.29 8.31
CA LYS A 127 20.79 -1.75 9.34
C LYS A 127 21.84 -2.72 8.78
N SER A 128 21.92 -2.85 7.46
CA SER A 128 22.90 -3.72 6.80
C SER A 128 24.28 -3.06 6.77
N THR A 129 25.34 -3.87 6.79
CA THR A 129 26.74 -3.41 6.65
C THR A 129 26.98 -2.64 5.35
N HIS A 130 26.22 -2.98 4.30
CA HIS A 130 26.22 -2.29 3.00
C HIS A 130 24.81 -1.80 2.67
N GLY A 131 24.12 -1.26 3.67
CA GLY A 131 22.72 -0.87 3.55
C GLY A 131 22.50 0.40 2.75
N ILE A 132 21.56 0.36 1.80
CA ILE A 132 20.99 1.56 1.17
C ILE A 132 19.63 1.83 1.81
N GLY A 133 19.45 3.01 2.41
CA GLY A 133 18.17 3.40 3.04
C GLY A 133 17.12 3.80 2.02
N VAL A 134 17.48 4.67 1.08
CA VAL A 134 16.62 5.13 -0.03
C VAL A 134 17.47 5.18 -1.30
N TYR A 135 16.95 4.59 -2.37
CA TYR A 135 17.55 4.66 -3.70
C TYR A 135 16.56 5.33 -4.67
N GLY A 136 16.92 6.52 -5.16
CA GLY A 136 16.12 7.27 -6.13
C GLY A 136 16.79 7.25 -7.51
N LEU A 137 16.14 6.66 -8.50
CA LEU A 137 16.62 6.60 -9.88
C LEU A 137 15.52 7.09 -10.81
N ALA A 138 15.85 8.06 -11.68
CA ALA A 138 14.94 8.59 -12.67
C ALA A 138 15.51 8.39 -14.08
N LEU A 139 14.92 7.46 -14.82
CA LEU A 139 15.31 7.14 -16.19
C LEU A 139 14.31 7.74 -17.18
N ASN A 140 14.82 8.39 -18.21
CA ASN A 140 14.04 8.79 -19.38
C ASN A 140 14.94 8.65 -20.60
N SER A 141 14.46 7.93 -21.60
CA SER A 141 15.18 7.68 -22.84
C SER A 141 15.01 8.80 -23.87
N ASN A 142 14.12 9.76 -23.64
CA ASN A 142 13.81 10.80 -24.61
C ASN A 142 14.79 11.99 -24.51
N PRO A 143 15.48 12.34 -25.62
CA PRO A 143 16.33 13.52 -25.67
C PRO A 143 15.56 14.80 -25.34
N GLY A 144 16.15 15.68 -24.54
CA GLY A 144 15.55 16.98 -24.16
C GLY A 144 14.56 16.93 -23.00
N SER A 145 14.42 15.79 -22.31
CA SER A 145 13.64 15.68 -21.08
C SER A 145 14.50 15.94 -19.84
N SER A 146 13.91 16.56 -18.82
CA SER A 146 14.54 16.71 -17.50
C SER A 146 13.99 15.66 -16.54
N ASN A 147 14.88 14.99 -15.83
CA ASN A 147 14.55 14.02 -14.80
C ASN A 147 15.31 14.36 -13.52
N HIS A 148 14.71 14.02 -12.37
CA HIS A 148 15.32 14.20 -11.06
C HIS A 148 15.22 12.89 -10.30
N GLY A 149 16.35 12.32 -9.87
CA GLY A 149 16.37 11.13 -8.99
C GLY A 149 15.85 11.43 -7.58
N GLY A 150 15.86 12.71 -7.19
CA GLY A 150 15.23 13.24 -5.99
C GLY A 150 15.03 14.74 -6.11
N TYR A 151 13.97 15.26 -5.50
CA TYR A 151 13.67 16.69 -5.40
C TYR A 151 13.30 16.99 -3.95
N PHE A 152 14.02 17.91 -3.32
CA PHE A 152 13.86 18.27 -1.92
C PHE A 152 13.70 19.78 -1.80
N GLU A 153 12.63 20.23 -1.16
CA GLU A 153 12.29 21.65 -1.02
C GLU A 153 11.76 21.92 0.38
N SER A 154 12.21 23.03 0.99
CA SER A 154 11.64 23.54 2.24
C SER A 154 11.22 24.99 2.04
N ARG A 155 9.95 25.28 2.34
CA ARG A 155 9.35 26.63 2.18
C ARG A 155 9.24 27.41 3.49
N SER A 156 9.69 26.85 4.60
CA SER A 156 9.67 27.51 5.90
C SER A 156 10.79 28.54 6.00
N PRO A 157 10.59 29.72 6.64
CA PRO A 157 11.64 30.71 6.87
C PRO A 157 12.88 30.14 7.58
N SER A 158 12.69 29.12 8.42
CA SER A 158 13.76 28.39 9.13
C SER A 158 13.88 26.94 8.67
N GLY A 159 13.35 26.63 7.48
CA GLY A 159 13.29 25.27 6.94
C GLY A 159 14.62 24.78 6.40
N THR A 160 14.89 23.49 6.56
CA THR A 160 16.04 22.82 5.93
C THR A 160 15.52 21.89 4.84
N GLY A 161 16.01 22.03 3.59
CA GLY A 161 15.60 21.19 2.47
C GLY A 161 16.23 19.80 2.50
N VAL A 162 17.55 19.72 2.72
CA VAL A 162 18.31 18.48 2.89
C VAL A 162 19.32 18.67 4.01
N TYR A 163 19.37 17.72 4.93
CA TYR A 163 20.38 17.68 5.99
C TYR A 163 21.07 16.32 5.97
N GLY A 164 22.37 16.32 5.67
CA GLY A 164 23.22 15.14 5.71
C GLY A 164 24.13 15.20 6.92
N SER A 165 24.12 14.14 7.76
CA SER A 165 25.01 14.00 8.90
C SER A 165 25.52 12.58 8.99
N SER A 166 26.80 12.43 9.27
CA SER A 166 27.48 11.14 9.40
C SER A 166 28.37 11.18 10.64
N PRO A 167 27.81 10.90 11.83
CA PRO A 167 28.47 11.17 13.12
C PRO A 167 29.48 10.10 13.55
N ASP A 168 29.82 9.16 12.67
CA ASP A 168 30.77 8.09 13.00
C ASP A 168 32.16 8.68 13.28
N THR A 169 32.74 8.24 14.40
CA THR A 169 34.00 8.73 14.99
C THR A 169 35.16 7.79 14.75
N SER A 170 34.94 6.66 14.07
CA SER A 170 36.02 5.79 13.59
C SER A 170 36.75 6.44 12.41
N ASP A 171 38.00 6.06 12.14
CA ASP A 171 38.82 6.56 11.01
C ASP A 171 38.25 6.19 9.61
N ALA A 172 36.97 5.85 9.53
CA ALA A 172 36.24 5.60 8.30
C ALA A 172 35.85 6.92 7.61
N LEU A 173 36.02 6.96 6.28
CA LEU A 173 35.56 8.07 5.46
C LEU A 173 34.03 8.06 5.41
N ASN A 174 33.42 9.10 5.97
CA ASN A 174 31.98 9.25 6.08
C ASN A 174 31.53 10.55 5.38
N PHE A 175 30.52 10.46 4.52
CA PHE A 175 29.99 11.59 3.77
C PHE A 175 28.49 11.78 4.04
N GLY A 176 28.10 12.97 4.50
CA GLY A 176 26.69 13.36 4.61
C GLY A 176 26.00 13.59 3.26
N GLY A 177 26.80 13.70 2.20
CA GLY A 177 26.35 13.81 0.81
C GLY A 177 27.53 13.83 -0.16
N PHE A 178 27.33 13.26 -1.34
CA PHE A 178 28.29 13.27 -2.43
C PHE A 178 27.54 13.59 -3.72
N PHE A 179 27.99 14.60 -4.46
CA PHE A 179 27.31 15.11 -5.65
C PHE A 179 28.30 15.16 -6.81
N MET A 180 27.90 14.63 -7.96
CA MET A 180 28.66 14.69 -9.21
C MET A 180 27.77 15.25 -10.32
N ALA A 181 28.38 15.93 -11.27
CA ALA A 181 27.72 16.50 -12.45
C ALA A 181 28.06 15.68 -13.70
#